data_AF-A0A7V8WPB4-F1
#
_entry.id   AF-A0A7V8WPB4-F1
#
_cell.length_a   1.000
_cell.length_b   1.000
_cell.length_c   1.000
_cell.angle_alpha   90.00
_cell.angle_beta   90.00
_cell.angle_gamma   90.00
#
_symmetry.space_group_name_H-M   'P 1'
#
loop_
_entity.id
_entity.type
_entity.pdbx_description
1 polymer ?
#
loop_
_entity_poly.entity_id
_entity_poly.type
_entity_poly.pdbx_seq_one_letter_code
_entity_poly.pdbx_strand_id
1 'polypeptide(L)' 'MRVAHGGAPDLGDLVIVLLASTLAGLRDRLAHDGFDPAAELVGDLVEITDDYLTAVAD' A
#
# COMPACT_ATOMS: atom_id res chain seq x y z
N MET A 1 -20.65 6.86 -4.73
CA MET A 1 -20.77 5.41 -4.95
C MET A 1 -20.08 4.73 -3.77
N ARG A 2 -20.83 4.14 -2.83
CA ARG A 2 -20.26 3.42 -1.68
C ARG A 2 -20.68 1.97 -1.81
N VAL A 3 -19.72 1.06 -1.90
CA VAL A 3 -19.95 -0.38 -1.89
C VAL A 3 -19.71 -0.85 -0.46
N ALA A 4 -20.77 -1.22 0.25
CA ALA A 4 -20.66 -1.81 1.58
C ALA A 4 -20.14 -3.25 1.44
N HIS A 5 -18.97 -3.56 2.00
CA HIS A 5 -18.39 -4.91 2.01
C HIS A 5 -18.67 -5.58 3.35
N GLY A 6 -19.73 -6.38 3.39
CA GLY A 6 -20.03 -7.23 4.54
C GLY A 6 -19.21 -8.53 4.50
N GLY A 7 -18.32 -8.69 5.49
CA GLY A 7 -18.14 -9.96 6.21
C GLY A 7 -16.99 -10.90 5.83
N ALA A 8 -16.28 -10.71 4.71
CA ALA A 8 -15.10 -11.50 4.38
C ALA A 8 -14.05 -10.63 3.68
N PRO A 9 -12.74 -10.85 3.91
CA PRO A 9 -11.70 -10.13 3.19
C PRO A 9 -11.87 -10.35 1.69
N ASP A 10 -11.98 -9.25 0.94
CA ASP A 10 -12.08 -9.33 -0.51
C ASP A 10 -10.70 -9.69 -1.11
N LEU A 11 -10.72 -10.37 -2.26
CA LEU A 11 -9.50 -10.62 -3.00
C LEU A 11 -8.81 -9.30 -3.39
N GLY A 12 -9.59 -8.24 -3.62
CA GLY A 12 -9.08 -6.88 -3.81
C GLY A 12 -8.24 -6.41 -2.62
N ASP A 13 -8.74 -6.56 -1.40
CA ASP A 13 -8.02 -6.17 -0.18
C ASP A 13 -6.69 -6.92 -0.06
N LEU A 14 -6.70 -8.23 -0.33
CA LEU A 14 -5.48 -9.03 -0.32
C LEU A 14 -4.45 -8.56 -1.36
N VAL A 15 -4.90 -8.19 -2.57
CA VAL A 15 -4.03 -7.64 -3.60
C VAL A 15 -3.41 -6.32 -3.13
N ILE A 16 -4.18 -5.47 -2.45
CA ILE A 16 -3.66 -4.20 -1.92
C ILE A 16 -2.65 -4.44 -0.79
N VAL A 17 -2.87 -5.40 0.11
CA VAL A 17 -1.88 -5.78 1.15
C VAL A 17 -0.54 -6.21 0.52
N LEU A 18 -0.61 -7.06 -0.51
CA LEU A 18 0.59 -7.53 -1.20
C LEU A 18 1.30 -6.39 -1.94
N LEU A 19 0.53 -5.49 -2.55
CA LEU A 19 1.05 -4.30 -3.22
C LEU A 19 1.75 -3.38 -2.23
N ALA A 20 1.10 -3.02 -1.11
CA ALA A 20 1.66 -2.20 -0.04
C ALA A 20 2.99 -2.77 0.47
N SER A 21 3.03 -4.07 0.75
CA SER A 21 4.23 -4.77 1.20
C SER A 21 5.35 -4.74 0.16
N THR A 22 5.01 -4.88 -1.12
CA THR A 22 5.98 -4.84 -2.22
C THR A 22 6.54 -3.43 -2.42
N LEU A 23 5.69 -2.41 -2.33
CA LEU A 23 6.09 -1.00 -2.43
C LEU A 23 6.97 -0.59 -1.25
N ALA A 24 6.66 -1.02 -0.03
CA ALA A 24 7.51 -0.78 1.14
C ALA A 24 8.91 -1.38 0.95
N GLY A 25 9.00 -2.63 0.47
CA GLY A 25 10.28 -3.26 0.15
C GLY A 25 11.04 -2.54 -0.97
N LEU A 26 10.34 -2.05 -1.99
CA LEU A 26 10.94 -1.27 -3.08
C LEU A 26 11.49 0.08 -2.58
N ARG A 27 10.72 0.82 -1.77
CA ARG A 27 11.14 2.07 -1.13
C ARG A 27 12.43 1.85 -0.34
N ASP A 28 12.44 0.83 0.52
CA ASP A 28 13.57 0.54 1.39
C ASP A 28 14.81 0.17 0.55
N ARG A 29 14.62 -0.56 -0.55
CA ARG A 29 15.70 -0.88 -1.49
C ARG A 29 16.22 0.35 -2.22
N LEU A 30 15.35 1.25 -2.68
CA LEU A 30 15.73 2.49 -3.34
C LEU A 30 16.53 3.41 -2.41
N ALA A 31 16.07 3.57 -1.17
CA ALA A 31 16.78 4.33 -0.15
C ALA A 31 18.16 3.71 0.16
N HIS A 32 18.22 2.38 0.30
CA HIS A 32 19.49 1.67 0.50
C HIS A 32 20.47 1.85 -0.66
N ASP A 33 19.97 1.88 -1.90
CA ASP A 33 20.77 2.05 -3.11
C ASP A 33 21.08 3.54 -3.41
N GLY A 34 20.63 4.49 -2.58
CA GLY A 34 20.92 5.93 -2.69
C GLY A 34 20.00 6.69 -3.66
N PHE A 35 18.85 6.13 -4.03
CA PHE A 35 17.85 6.73 -4.91
C PHE A 35 16.75 7.45 -4.11
N ASP A 36 17.13 8.39 -3.23
CA ASP A 36 16.21 9.04 -2.28
C ASP A 36 14.96 9.65 -2.91
N PRO A 37 15.02 10.39 -4.05
CA PRO A 37 13.80 10.96 -4.65
C PRO A 37 12.82 9.89 -5.15
N ALA A 38 13.33 8.76 -5.62
CA ALA A 38 12.49 7.64 -6.03
C ALA A 38 11.91 6.91 -4.81
N ALA A 39 12.68 6.79 -3.73
CA ALA A 39 12.21 6.23 -2.48
C ALA A 39 11.07 7.09 -1.89
N GLU A 40 11.20 8.42 -1.88
CA GLU A 40 10.13 9.33 -1.43
C GLU A 40 8.83 9.11 -2.21
N LEU A 41 8.91 9.09 -3.55
CA LEU A 41 7.73 8.85 -4.40
C LEU A 41 7.08 7.49 -4.13
N VAL A 42 7.86 6.43 -3.89
CA VAL A 42 7.30 5.12 -3.52
C VAL A 42 6.71 5.16 -2.10
N GLY A 43 7.28 5.95 -1.19
CA GLY A 43 6.71 6.23 0.12
C GLY A 43 5.29 6.79 0.04
N ASP A 44 5.05 7.78 -0.83
CA ASP A 44 3.71 8.33 -1.05
C ASP A 44 2.71 7.24 -1.50
N LEU A 45 3.15 6.30 -2.35
CA LEU A 45 2.32 5.19 -2.80
C LEU A 45 2.02 4.20 -1.67
N VAL A 46 2.98 3.95 -0.77
CA VAL A 46 2.77 3.12 0.43
C VAL A 46 1.71 3.76 1.33
N GLU A 47 1.81 5.06 1.59
CA GLU A 47 0.82 5.79 2.39
C GLU A 47 -0.59 5.67 1.80
N ILE A 48 -0.74 5.84 0.49
CA ILE A 48 -2.03 5.68 -0.20
C ILE A 48 -2.61 4.27 -0.01
N THR A 49 -1.77 3.23 -0.10
CA THR A 49 -2.24 1.86 0.09
C THR A 49 -2.57 1.54 1.54
N ASP A 50 -1.83 2.08 2.51
CA ASP A 50 -2.09 1.89 3.93
C ASP A 50 -3.37 2.63 4.38
N ASP A 51 -3.62 3.83 3.85
CA ASP A 51 -4.85 4.58 4.07
C ASP A 51 -6.08 3.82 3.55
N TYR A 52 -5.96 3.20 2.37
CA TYR A 52 -7.01 2.34 1.83
C TYR A 52 -7.28 1.15 2.75
N LEU A 53 -6.23 0.44 3.18
CA LEU A 53 -6.35 -0.75 4.04
C LEU A 53 -6.96 -0.39 5.40
N THR A 54 -6.63 0.77 5.95
CA THR A 54 -7.24 1.30 7.16
C THR A 54 -8.73 1.56 6.95
N ALA A 55 -9.10 2.20 5.83
CA ALA A 55 -10.48 2.53 5.54
C ALA A 55 -11.40 1.32 5.27
N VAL A 56 -10.85 0.17 4.86
CA VAL A 56 -11.62 -1.08 4.67
C VAL A 56 -11.62 -1.98 5.92
N ALA A 57 -10.73 -1.74 6.88
CA ALA A 57 -10.70 -2.46 8.15
C ALA A 57 -11.70 -1.93 9.19
N ASP A 58 -12.13 -0.67 9.05
CA ASP A 58 -13.15 0.01 9.86
C ASP A 58 -14.60 -0.33 9.46
#